data_AF-A0A2G9Y327-F1
#
_entry.id   AF-A0A2G9Y327-F1
#
_cell.length_a   1.000
_cell.length_b   1.000
_cell.length_c   1.000
_cell.angle_alpha   90.00
_cell.angle_beta   90.00
_cell.angle_gamma   90.00
#
_symmetry.space_group_name_H-M   'P 1'
#
loop_
_entity.id
_entity.type
_entity.pdbx_description
1 polymer ?
#
loop_
_entity_poly.entity_id
_entity_poly.type
_entity_poly.pdbx_seq_one_letter_code
_entity_poly.pdbx_strand_id
1 'polypeptide(L)'
;MEQAKIESLKAQLSELDNAIADIEAKIEAKKEEMAFGVYVVKSGDWLSKIAEYPEVYGWGNYARWKEIFNANKDLIKNPDLIYPNWTLKIPRP
;
A
#
# COMPACT_ATOMS: atom_id res chain seq x y z
N MET A 1 -12.40 -24.20 -43.79
CA MET A 1 -12.21 -24.65 -42.38
C MET A 1 -11.05 -23.94 -41.71
N GLU A 2 -9.89 -23.80 -42.38
CA GLU A 2 -8.69 -23.17 -41.79
C GLU A 2 -8.83 -21.66 -41.55
N GLN A 3 -9.44 -20.92 -42.50
CA GLN A 3 -9.71 -19.48 -42.36
C GLN A 3 -10.57 -19.14 -41.12
N ALA A 4 -11.65 -19.90 -40.92
CA ALA A 4 -12.57 -19.71 -39.79
C ALA A 4 -11.88 -20.01 -38.44
N LYS A 5 -10.95 -20.98 -38.42
CA LYS A 5 -10.14 -21.27 -37.23
C LYS A 5 -9.16 -20.14 -36.93
N ILE A 6 -8.55 -19.55 -37.95
CA ILE A 6 -7.66 -18.38 -37.79
C ILE A 6 -8.43 -17.17 -37.27
N GLU A 7 -9.64 -16.90 -37.77
CA GLU A 7 -10.48 -15.80 -37.29
C GLU A 7 -10.93 -16.02 -35.85
N SER A 8 -11.32 -17.24 -35.50
CA SER A 8 -11.68 -17.60 -34.12
C SER A 8 -10.50 -17.41 -33.16
N LEU A 9 -9.29 -17.83 -33.55
CA LEU A 9 -8.08 -17.64 -32.73
C LEU A 9 -7.73 -16.16 -32.57
N LYS A 10 -7.91 -15.33 -33.62
CA LYS A 10 -7.69 -13.89 -33.52
C LYS A 10 -8.68 -13.21 -32.57
N ALA A 11 -9.95 -13.62 -32.60
CA ALA A 11 -10.95 -13.13 -31.65
C ALA A 11 -10.58 -13.50 -30.20
N GLN A 12 -10.16 -14.75 -29.97
CA GLN A 12 -9.68 -15.20 -28.66
C GLN A 12 -8.45 -14.41 -28.18
N LEU A 13 -7.48 -14.15 -29.07
CA LEU A 13 -6.33 -13.31 -28.73
C LEU A 13 -6.75 -11.89 -28.31
N SER A 14 -7.68 -11.28 -29.05
CA SER A 14 -8.19 -9.95 -28.71
C SER A 14 -8.93 -9.93 -27.37
N GLU A 15 -9.70 -10.97 -27.05
CA GLU A 15 -10.34 -11.10 -25.74
C GLU A 15 -9.33 -11.26 -24.61
N LEU A 16 -8.27 -12.04 -24.84
CA LEU A 16 -7.18 -12.21 -23.88
C LEU A 16 -6.40 -10.91 -23.64
N ASP A 17 -6.12 -10.13 -24.70
CA ASP A 17 -5.44 -8.84 -24.57
C ASP A 17 -6.28 -7.87 -23.72
N ASN A 18 -7.59 -7.82 -23.94
CA ASN A 18 -8.50 -7.02 -23.11
C ASN A 18 -8.52 -7.50 -21.66
N ALA A 19 -8.55 -8.82 -21.42
CA ALA A 19 -8.52 -9.37 -20.07
C ALA A 19 -7.20 -9.06 -19.34
N ILE A 20 -6.07 -9.08 -20.05
CA ILE A 20 -4.77 -8.68 -19.49
C ILE A 20 -4.81 -7.21 -19.08
N ALA A 21 -5.26 -6.31 -19.95
CA ALA A 21 -5.36 -4.89 -19.66
C ALA A 21 -6.24 -4.61 -18.42
N ASP A 22 -7.37 -5.31 -18.29
CA ASP A 22 -8.25 -5.23 -17.13
C ASP A 22 -7.59 -5.73 -15.84
N ILE A 23 -6.83 -6.82 -15.92
CA ILE A 23 -6.09 -7.38 -14.78
C ILE A 23 -4.98 -6.41 -14.35
N GLU A 24 -4.23 -5.84 -15.30
CA GLU A 24 -3.20 -4.85 -15.02
C GLU A 24 -3.77 -3.62 -14.32
N ALA A 25 -4.91 -3.10 -14.79
CA ALA A 25 -5.60 -1.98 -14.14
C ALA A 25 -6.05 -2.34 -12.71
N LYS A 26 -6.57 -3.54 -12.50
CA LYS A 26 -6.97 -4.03 -11.16
C LYS A 26 -5.78 -4.22 -10.23
N ILE A 27 -4.65 -4.71 -10.74
CA ILE A 27 -3.41 -4.86 -9.98
C ILE A 27 -2.94 -3.49 -9.49
N GLU A 28 -2.95 -2.48 -10.36
CA GLU A 28 -2.48 -1.15 -10.00
C GLU A 28 -3.38 -0.48 -8.97
N ALA A 29 -4.71 -0.52 -9.17
CA ALA A 29 -5.66 -0.04 -8.17
C ALA A 29 -5.48 -0.74 -6.80
N LYS A 30 -5.23 -2.06 -6.81
CA LYS A 30 -5.00 -2.81 -5.58
C LYS A 30 -3.70 -2.42 -4.86
N LYS A 31 -2.63 -2.13 -5.61
CA LYS A 31 -1.39 -1.63 -5.02
C LYS A 31 -1.60 -0.27 -4.36
N GLU A 32 -2.33 0.64 -5.02
CA GLU A 32 -2.66 1.95 -4.45
C GLU A 32 -3.46 1.80 -3.15
N GLU A 33 -4.47 0.91 -3.12
CA GLU A 33 -5.21 0.59 -1.90
C GLU A 33 -4.31 0.06 -0.77
N MET A 34 -3.27 -0.70 -1.11
CA MET A 34 -2.35 -1.32 -0.15
C MET A 34 -1.14 -0.43 0.19
N ALA A 35 -0.96 0.70 -0.49
CA ALA A 35 0.22 1.56 -0.34
C ALA A 35 0.36 2.16 1.06
N PHE A 36 -0.76 2.27 1.80
CA PHE A 36 -0.76 2.80 3.15
C PHE A 36 -1.63 1.96 4.09
N GLY A 37 -1.05 1.56 5.21
CA GLY A 37 -1.81 1.18 6.40
C GLY A 37 -2.20 2.41 7.22
N VAL A 38 -2.97 2.17 8.27
CA VAL A 38 -3.35 3.18 9.24
C VAL A 38 -3.08 2.67 10.64
N TYR A 39 -2.56 3.54 11.51
CA TYR A 39 -2.38 3.26 12.93
C TYR A 39 -2.95 4.38 13.78
N VAL A 40 -3.71 4.05 14.83
CA VAL A 40 -4.20 5.02 15.80
C VAL A 40 -3.27 5.03 17.01
N VAL A 41 -2.63 6.18 17.25
CA VAL A 41 -1.66 6.37 18.34
C VAL A 41 -2.32 6.10 19.69
N LYS A 42 -1.66 5.30 20.54
CA LYS A 42 -2.09 5.00 21.91
C LYS A 42 -1.25 5.78 22.92
N SER A 43 -1.73 5.87 24.15
CA SER A 43 -0.97 6.50 25.23
C SER A 43 0.36 5.77 25.47
N GLY A 44 1.46 6.51 25.54
CA GLY A 44 2.81 5.96 25.73
C GLY A 44 3.48 5.43 24.46
N ASP A 45 2.96 5.79 23.29
CA ASP A 45 3.63 5.53 22.01
C ASP A 45 4.62 6.63 21.63
N TRP A 46 5.68 6.22 20.92
CA TRP A 46 6.56 7.09 20.15
C TRP A 46 6.82 6.43 18.79
N LEU A 47 7.26 7.21 17.79
CA LEU A 47 7.30 6.75 16.39
C LEU A 47 8.11 5.45 16.19
N SER A 48 9.26 5.31 16.85
CA SER A 48 10.09 4.09 16.77
C SER A 48 9.41 2.86 17.37
N LYS A 49 8.69 3.02 18.48
CA LYS A 49 7.90 1.92 19.07
C LYS A 49 6.75 1.53 18.17
N ILE A 50 6.06 2.50 17.59
CA ILE A 50 4.98 2.25 16.62
C ILE A 50 5.52 1.44 15.45
N ALA A 51 6.69 1.80 14.90
CA ALA A 51 7.31 1.06 13.82
C ALA A 51 7.58 -0.42 14.16
N GLU A 52 7.88 -0.76 15.41
CA GLU A 52 8.13 -2.15 15.83
C GLU A 52 6.88 -2.99 16.06
N TYR A 53 5.69 -2.38 16.10
CA TYR A 53 4.47 -3.14 16.29
C TYR A 53 4.24 -4.12 15.12
N PRO A 54 3.83 -5.37 15.40
CA PRO A 54 3.55 -6.39 14.37
C PRO A 54 2.60 -5.91 13.27
N GLU A 55 1.60 -5.11 13.64
CA GLU A 55 0.62 -4.54 12.72
C GLU A 55 1.17 -3.37 11.88
N VAL A 56 2.32 -2.79 12.24
CA VAL A 56 2.95 -1.66 11.55
C VAL A 56 4.08 -2.14 10.66
N TYR A 57 5.29 -2.40 11.18
CA TYR A 57 6.37 -3.01 10.38
C TYR A 57 6.92 -4.29 11.00
N GLY A 58 6.57 -4.59 12.25
CA GLY A 58 7.07 -5.74 12.98
C GLY A 58 8.43 -5.51 13.65
N TRP A 59 8.78 -6.46 14.50
CA TRP A 59 9.94 -6.37 15.39
C TRP A 59 11.25 -6.08 14.64
N GLY A 60 12.09 -5.19 15.20
CA GLY A 60 13.38 -4.82 14.61
C GLY A 60 13.32 -3.71 13.55
N ASN A 61 12.12 -3.24 13.18
CA ASN A 61 11.93 -2.17 12.19
C ASN A 61 11.86 -0.77 12.80
N TYR A 62 12.31 -0.56 14.03
CA TYR A 62 12.24 0.75 14.72
C TYR A 62 12.79 1.90 13.86
N ALA A 63 13.84 1.67 13.07
CA ALA A 63 14.47 2.69 12.22
C ALA A 63 13.53 3.27 11.14
N ARG A 64 12.44 2.57 10.82
CA ARG A 64 11.41 2.99 9.85
C ARG A 64 10.47 4.06 10.41
N TRP A 65 10.65 4.50 11.66
CA TRP A 65 9.95 5.65 12.23
C TRP A 65 10.00 6.91 11.36
N LYS A 66 11.11 7.09 10.62
CA LYS A 66 11.30 8.21 9.69
C LYS A 66 10.31 8.18 8.53
N GLU A 67 9.93 6.99 8.07
CA GLU A 67 8.93 6.82 7.01
C GLU A 67 7.55 7.25 7.51
N ILE A 68 7.20 6.85 8.74
CA ILE A 68 5.97 7.28 9.41
C ILE A 68 5.96 8.81 9.55
N PHE A 69 7.05 9.41 10.04
CA PHE A 69 7.15 10.87 10.16
C PHE A 69 6.96 11.57 8.80
N ASN A 70 7.69 11.12 7.77
CA ASN A 70 7.64 11.72 6.45
C ASN A 70 6.24 11.67 5.82
N ALA A 71 5.51 10.56 5.99
CA ALA A 71 4.17 10.39 5.46
C ALA A 71 3.09 11.21 6.19
N ASN A 72 3.41 11.73 7.37
CA ASN A 72 2.47 12.46 8.23
C ASN A 72 2.96 13.89 8.56
N LYS A 73 3.84 14.49 7.74
CA LYS A 73 4.35 15.87 7.96
C LYS A 73 3.28 16.96 7.97
N ASP A 74 2.12 16.66 7.38
CA ASP A 74 0.91 17.49 7.48
C ASP A 74 0.41 17.57 8.92
N LEU A 75 0.47 16.47 9.68
CA LEU A 75 0.01 16.35 11.07
C LEU A 75 1.13 16.52 12.10
N ILE A 76 2.26 15.80 11.94
CA ILE A 76 3.38 15.77 12.88
C ILE A 76 4.39 16.85 12.49
N LYS A 77 4.46 17.92 13.29
CA LYS A 77 5.43 19.02 13.09
C LYS A 77 6.76 18.78 13.80
N ASN A 78 6.72 18.10 14.94
CA ASN A 78 7.89 17.68 15.69
C ASN A 78 7.86 16.15 15.81
N PRO A 79 8.88 15.41 15.28
CA PRO A 79 8.90 13.95 15.34
C PRO A 79 8.92 13.38 16.77
N ASP A 80 9.38 14.16 17.74
CA ASP A 80 9.43 13.74 19.15
C ASP A 80 8.07 13.92 19.87
N LEU A 81 7.07 14.46 19.18
CA LEU A 81 5.76 14.79 19.76
C LEU A 81 4.62 14.23 18.91
N ILE A 82 4.02 13.14 19.42
CA ILE A 82 2.78 12.56 18.90
C ILE A 82 1.76 12.44 20.03
N TYR A 83 0.48 12.50 19.68
CA TYR A 83 -0.60 12.48 20.66
C TYR A 83 -1.53 11.28 20.47
N PRO A 84 -2.10 10.73 21.56
CA PRO A 84 -3.10 9.67 21.46
C PRO A 84 -4.29 10.06 20.57
N ASN A 85 -4.89 9.05 19.93
CA ASN A 85 -5.99 9.15 18.97
C ASN A 85 -5.64 9.80 17.62
N TRP A 86 -4.39 10.19 17.41
CA TRP A 86 -3.93 10.55 16.07
C TRP A 86 -3.96 9.34 15.14
N THR A 87 -4.49 9.55 13.95
CA THR A 87 -4.54 8.54 12.90
C THR A 87 -3.36 8.77 11.96
N LEU A 88 -2.34 7.92 12.04
CA LEU A 88 -1.13 8.02 11.24
C LEU A 88 -1.23 7.14 10.00
N LYS A 89 -0.82 7.69 8.86
CA LYS A 89 -0.55 6.94 7.62
C LYS A 89 0.73 6.13 7.80
N ILE A 90 0.68 4.84 7.52
CA ILE A 90 1.82 3.92 7.61
C ILE A 90 2.18 3.48 6.19
N PRO A 91 3.22 4.04 5.56
CA PRO A 91 3.66 3.60 4.23
C PRO A 91 3.96 2.11 4.20
N ARG A 92 3.42 1.37 3.24
CA ARG A 92 3.75 -0.05 3.00
C ARG A 92 4.70 -0.14 1.80
N PRO A 93 5.72 -1.02 1.86
CA PRO A 93 6.50 -1.35 0.68
C PRO A 93 5.68 -2.13 -0.34
#